data_AF-A0A7W0CM49-F1
#
_entry.id   AF-A0A7W0CM49-F1
#
_cell.length_a   1.000
_cell.length_b   1.000
_cell.length_c   1.000
_cell.angle_alpha   90.00
_cell.angle_beta   90.00
_cell.angle_gamma   90.00
#
_symmetry.space_group_name_H-M   'P 1'
#
loop_
_entity.id
_entity.type
_entity.pdbx_description
1 polymer ?
#
loop_
_entity_poly.entity_id
_entity_poly.type
_entity_poly.pdbx_seq_one_letter_code
_entity_poly.pdbx_strand_id
1 'polypeptide(L)'
;MKRTISHLSTAAAMVLAGLCVTAAPADAAPACTAPEWPPDTTDGYAFIKGDQWSSKFNLKKAPYSHCGNSVLMWGGDKLELNCYMYNDYGNKWYYGWARYGDNYYKGWMSAANLEWFTGWSGGKCVIDDA
;
A
#
# COMPACT_ATOMS: atom_id res chain seq x y z
N MET A 1 52.17 28.51 43.99
CA MET A 1 52.18 29.40 42.80
C MET A 1 50.75 29.52 42.28
N LYS A 2 50.18 30.74 42.23
CA LYS A 2 48.85 31.03 41.66
C LYS A 2 49.01 31.35 40.17
N ARG A 3 48.19 30.74 39.31
CA ARG A 3 47.99 31.20 37.92
C ARG A 3 46.50 31.07 37.54
N THR A 4 45.88 32.23 37.41
CA THR A 4 44.55 32.54 36.82
C THR A 4 44.71 32.86 35.33
N ILE A 5 43.89 32.28 34.43
CA ILE A 5 43.53 32.82 33.09
C ILE A 5 42.16 32.17 32.71
N SER A 6 41.02 32.87 32.82
CA SER A 6 40.36 33.82 31.89
C SER A 6 39.79 33.24 30.58
N HIS A 7 38.51 33.57 30.38
CA HIS A 7 37.50 33.07 29.45
C HIS A 7 37.76 33.38 27.96
N LEU A 8 37.17 32.58 27.07
CA LEU A 8 36.73 33.03 25.74
C LEU A 8 35.38 32.36 25.40
N SER A 9 34.31 33.16 25.41
CA SER A 9 32.96 32.79 24.96
C SER A 9 32.81 33.19 23.49
N THR A 10 32.64 32.22 22.59
CA THR A 10 32.34 32.50 21.18
C THR A 10 30.85 32.29 20.94
N ALA A 11 30.10 33.38 20.83
CA ALA A 11 28.71 33.37 20.39
C ALA A 11 28.66 33.32 18.86
N ALA A 12 28.14 32.22 18.30
CA ALA A 12 27.88 32.10 16.86
C ALA A 12 26.44 32.58 16.58
N ALA A 13 26.31 33.70 15.88
CA ALA A 13 25.04 34.20 15.38
C ALA A 13 24.59 33.37 14.16
N MET A 14 23.52 32.59 14.31
CA MET A 14 22.87 31.90 13.18
C MET A 14 21.92 32.85 12.47
N VAL A 15 22.23 33.15 11.20
CA VAL A 15 21.35 33.87 10.27
C VAL A 15 20.23 32.92 9.84
N LEU A 16 19.01 33.15 10.33
CA LEU A 16 17.80 32.52 9.78
C LEU A 16 17.45 33.17 8.45
N ALA A 17 18.01 32.64 7.35
CA ALA A 17 17.49 32.94 6.01
C ALA A 17 16.16 32.19 5.83
N GLY A 18 15.07 32.95 5.79
CA GLY A 18 13.71 32.44 5.62
C GLY A 18 13.52 31.72 4.28
N LEU A 19 13.40 30.40 4.35
CA LEU A 19 12.89 29.58 3.26
C LEU A 19 11.37 29.74 3.22
N CYS A 20 10.87 30.60 2.33
CA CYS A 20 9.47 30.54 1.90
C CYS A 20 9.26 29.24 1.12
N VAL A 21 8.93 28.16 1.82
CA VAL A 21 8.45 26.92 1.20
C VAL A 21 7.03 27.17 0.73
N THR A 22 6.86 27.49 -0.54
CA THR A 22 5.55 27.45 -1.18
C THR A 22 5.11 25.98 -1.21
N ALA A 23 4.15 25.61 -0.35
CA ALA A 23 3.53 24.30 -0.40
C ALA A 23 2.88 24.11 -1.79
N ALA A 24 3.26 23.05 -2.49
CA ALA A 24 2.60 22.67 -3.73
C ALA A 24 1.11 22.40 -3.45
N PRO A 25 0.20 22.69 -4.40
CA PRO A 25 -1.20 22.31 -4.26
C PRO A 25 -1.28 20.79 -4.06
N ALA A 26 -2.01 20.36 -3.03
CA ALA A 26 -2.28 18.95 -2.82
C ALA A 26 -3.38 18.53 -3.80
N ASP A 27 -3.06 17.63 -4.72
CA ASP A 27 -4.08 16.95 -5.51
C ASP A 27 -5.02 16.17 -4.58
N ALA A 28 -6.32 16.30 -4.84
CA ALA A 28 -7.33 15.55 -4.11
C ALA A 28 -7.13 14.06 -4.37
N ALA A 29 -7.10 13.24 -3.31
CA ALA A 29 -7.00 11.81 -3.46
C ALA A 29 -8.22 11.26 -4.24
N PRO A 30 -8.04 10.27 -5.13
CA PRO A 30 -9.14 9.59 -5.80
C PRO A 30 -10.19 9.10 -4.81
N ALA A 31 -11.44 9.12 -5.27
CA ALA A 31 -12.54 8.54 -4.52
C ALA A 31 -12.31 7.05 -4.30
N CYS A 32 -12.81 6.52 -3.19
CA CYS A 32 -12.80 5.09 -2.91
C CYS A 32 -13.88 4.35 -3.70
N THR A 33 -13.85 4.51 -5.01
CA THR A 33 -14.67 3.80 -5.97
C THR A 33 -13.92 2.56 -6.45
N ALA A 34 -14.62 1.43 -6.50
CA ALA A 34 -14.14 0.22 -7.11
C ALA A 34 -15.12 -0.14 -8.23
N PRO A 35 -14.64 -0.59 -9.40
CA PRO A 35 -15.54 -1.04 -10.46
C PRO A 35 -16.37 -2.24 -9.99
N GLU A 36 -17.50 -2.47 -10.66
CA GLU A 36 -18.32 -3.66 -10.43
C GLU A 36 -17.58 -4.90 -10.91
N TRP A 37 -17.64 -5.97 -10.10
CA TRP A 37 -16.85 -7.18 -10.33
C TRP A 37 -17.61 -8.19 -11.18
N PRO A 38 -16.96 -8.81 -12.18
CA PRO A 38 -17.53 -9.98 -12.84
C PRO A 38 -17.71 -11.13 -11.83
N PRO A 39 -18.62 -12.09 -12.11
CA PRO A 39 -18.86 -13.25 -11.24
C PRO A 39 -17.55 -14.00 -10.96
N ASP A 40 -17.47 -14.71 -9.81
CA ASP A 40 -16.25 -15.34 -9.27
C ASP A 40 -15.53 -16.25 -10.28
N THR A 41 -14.70 -15.66 -11.14
CA THR A 41 -13.77 -16.34 -12.03
C THR A 41 -12.40 -16.32 -11.35
N THR A 42 -12.23 -17.14 -10.30
CA THR A 42 -10.90 -17.34 -9.72
C THR A 42 -9.97 -17.86 -10.82
N ASP A 43 -8.89 -17.14 -11.09
CA ASP A 43 -7.94 -17.42 -12.16
C ASP A 43 -6.54 -17.72 -11.61
N GLY A 44 -6.42 -17.97 -10.31
CA GLY A 44 -5.18 -18.33 -9.64
C GLY A 44 -5.14 -17.82 -8.20
N TYR A 45 -3.96 -17.92 -7.59
CA TYR A 45 -3.71 -17.35 -6.27
C TYR A 45 -2.31 -16.75 -6.18
N ALA A 46 -2.12 -15.88 -5.20
CA ALA A 46 -0.82 -15.39 -4.76
C ALA A 46 -0.74 -15.43 -3.24
N PHE A 47 0.47 -15.27 -2.72
CA PHE A 47 0.71 -15.17 -1.28
C PHE A 47 1.07 -13.75 -0.88
N ILE A 48 0.69 -13.37 0.33
CA ILE A 48 1.11 -12.13 0.93
C ILE A 48 2.62 -12.19 1.20
N LYS A 49 3.32 -11.15 0.77
CA LYS A 49 4.78 -11.03 0.89
C LYS A 49 5.25 -11.02 2.34
N GLY A 50 6.39 -11.65 2.57
CA GLY A 50 7.09 -11.68 3.84
C GLY A 50 6.65 -12.81 4.77
N ASP A 51 7.10 -12.76 6.01
CA ASP A 51 6.84 -13.82 6.99
C ASP A 51 5.56 -13.57 7.81
N GLN A 52 5.00 -14.67 8.34
CA GLN A 52 3.76 -14.70 9.12
C GLN A 52 3.81 -13.96 10.47
N TRP A 53 4.95 -13.39 10.86
CA TRP A 53 5.13 -12.73 12.16
C TRP A 53 5.34 -11.22 12.04
N SER A 54 5.96 -10.75 10.96
CA SER A 54 6.38 -9.36 10.79
C SER A 54 5.59 -8.62 9.71
N SER A 55 5.12 -9.34 8.69
CA SER A 55 4.54 -8.75 7.49
C SER A 55 3.03 -8.84 7.54
N LYS A 56 2.36 -7.68 7.44
CA LYS A 56 0.90 -7.62 7.46
C LYS A 56 0.40 -6.52 6.54
N PHE A 57 -0.61 -6.85 5.74
CA PHE A 57 -1.20 -5.96 4.76
C PHE A 57 -2.72 -6.06 4.81
N ASN A 58 -3.40 -4.93 4.70
CA ASN A 58 -4.86 -4.92 4.66
C ASN A 58 -5.33 -5.18 3.24
N LEU A 59 -6.26 -6.12 3.10
CA LEU A 59 -7.15 -6.16 1.96
C LEU A 59 -8.03 -4.91 2.00
N LYS A 60 -8.07 -4.16 0.89
CA LYS A 60 -8.73 -2.86 0.80
C LYS A 60 -10.12 -2.98 0.17
N LYS A 61 -11.02 -2.04 0.48
CA LYS A 61 -12.37 -1.96 -0.12
C LYS A 61 -12.35 -1.42 -1.56
N ALA A 62 -11.30 -0.69 -1.93
CA ALA A 62 -11.06 -0.12 -3.26
C ALA A 62 -9.54 -0.12 -3.53
N PRO A 63 -9.07 0.02 -4.79
CA PRO A 63 -7.67 -0.15 -5.18
C PRO A 63 -6.79 1.06 -4.82
N TYR A 64 -6.92 1.56 -3.58
CA TYR A 64 -6.13 2.65 -3.04
C TYR A 64 -5.80 2.42 -1.57
N SER A 65 -4.58 2.82 -1.17
CA SER A 65 -4.06 2.59 0.19
C SER A 65 -4.84 3.35 1.26
N HIS A 66 -5.42 4.51 0.94
CA HIS A 66 -6.23 5.32 1.85
C HIS A 66 -7.66 4.80 2.05
N CYS A 67 -8.13 3.89 1.19
CA CYS A 67 -9.50 3.40 1.28
C CYS A 67 -9.74 2.47 2.49
N GLY A 68 -10.99 2.17 2.80
CA GLY A 68 -11.33 1.29 3.91
C GLY A 68 -10.68 -0.09 3.81
N ASN A 69 -10.56 -0.78 4.95
CA ASN A 69 -10.05 -2.16 5.01
C ASN A 69 -11.21 -3.17 5.01
N SER A 70 -11.01 -4.31 4.36
CA SER A 70 -11.89 -5.49 4.43
C SER A 70 -11.40 -6.48 5.50
N VAL A 71 -10.12 -6.85 5.45
CA VAL A 71 -9.49 -7.76 6.42
C VAL A 71 -7.97 -7.54 6.46
N LEU A 72 -7.34 -7.85 7.59
CA LEU A 72 -5.88 -7.87 7.71
C LEU A 72 -5.35 -9.25 7.31
N MET A 73 -4.34 -9.30 6.45
CA MET A 73 -3.66 -10.53 6.04
C MET A 73 -2.19 -10.51 6.47
N TRP A 74 -1.67 -11.67 6.88
CA TRP A 74 -0.30 -11.88 7.33
C TRP A 74 0.57 -12.45 6.21
N GLY A 75 1.89 -12.28 6.31
CA GLY A 75 2.85 -12.88 5.38
C GLY A 75 2.65 -14.39 5.25
N GLY A 76 2.64 -14.89 4.02
CA GLY A 76 2.32 -16.29 3.72
C GLY A 76 0.83 -16.62 3.63
N ASP A 77 -0.08 -15.70 3.98
CA ASP A 77 -1.52 -15.91 3.74
C ASP A 77 -1.79 -16.01 2.24
N LYS A 78 -2.70 -16.91 1.87
CA LYS A 78 -3.13 -17.09 0.47
C LYS A 78 -4.27 -16.12 0.13
N LEU A 79 -4.12 -15.43 -1.00
CA LEU A 79 -5.16 -14.64 -1.65
C LEU A 79 -5.55 -15.31 -2.96
N GLU A 80 -6.80 -15.76 -3.07
CA GLU A 80 -7.36 -16.22 -4.34
C GLU A 80 -7.61 -14.99 -5.21
N LEU A 81 -7.11 -15.01 -6.44
CA LEU A 81 -7.13 -13.88 -7.36
C LEU A 81 -8.22 -14.08 -8.41
N ASN A 82 -9.02 -13.03 -8.62
CA ASN A 82 -10.06 -13.02 -9.65
C ASN A 82 -9.64 -12.10 -10.80
N CYS A 83 -9.35 -10.83 -10.51
CA CYS A 83 -9.09 -9.79 -11.52
C CYS A 83 -7.89 -8.91 -11.12
N TYR A 84 -7.42 -8.09 -12.06
CA TYR A 84 -6.55 -6.96 -11.73
C TYR A 84 -6.93 -5.71 -12.50
N MET A 85 -6.47 -4.57 -11.99
CA MET A 85 -6.51 -3.28 -12.67
C MET A 85 -5.27 -2.46 -12.32
N TYR A 86 -5.06 -1.37 -13.04
CA TYR A 86 -4.13 -0.31 -12.66
C TYR A 86 -4.96 0.86 -12.18
N ASN A 87 -4.72 1.36 -10.97
CA ASN A 87 -5.45 2.52 -10.45
C ASN A 87 -4.97 3.84 -11.09
N ASP A 88 -5.59 4.97 -10.72
CA ASP A 88 -5.25 6.33 -11.22
C ASP A 88 -3.77 6.72 -11.00
N TYR A 89 -3.08 6.04 -10.07
CA TYR A 89 -1.66 6.24 -9.79
C TYR A 89 -0.72 5.30 -10.57
N GLY A 90 -1.26 4.51 -11.51
CA GLY A 90 -0.52 3.50 -12.27
C GLY A 90 -0.07 2.29 -11.44
N ASN A 91 -0.61 2.10 -10.24
CA ASN A 91 -0.28 0.95 -9.40
C ASN A 91 -1.18 -0.23 -9.75
N LYS A 92 -0.59 -1.42 -9.90
CA LYS A 92 -1.35 -2.65 -10.14
C LYS A 92 -1.99 -3.16 -8.85
N TRP A 93 -3.29 -3.44 -8.90
CA TRP A 93 -4.06 -4.03 -7.81
C TRP A 93 -4.77 -5.28 -8.28
N TYR A 94 -4.81 -6.29 -7.41
CA TYR A 94 -5.55 -7.52 -7.63
C TYR A 94 -6.80 -7.55 -6.76
N TYR A 95 -7.93 -7.87 -7.37
CA TYR A 95 -9.17 -8.17 -6.68
C TYR A 95 -9.25 -9.67 -6.43
N GLY A 96 -9.69 -10.03 -5.23
CA GLY A 96 -9.72 -11.43 -4.82
C GLY A 96 -10.43 -11.63 -3.50
N TRP A 97 -10.25 -12.83 -2.96
CA TRP A 97 -10.81 -13.20 -1.67
C TRP A 97 -9.85 -14.01 -0.81
N ALA A 98 -9.89 -13.73 0.48
CA ALA A 98 -9.16 -14.45 1.52
C ALA A 98 -10.15 -15.27 2.35
N ARG A 99 -9.77 -16.50 2.71
CA ARG A 99 -10.57 -17.38 3.57
C ARG A 99 -9.96 -17.42 4.97
N TYR A 100 -10.78 -17.12 5.98
CA TYR A 100 -10.44 -17.31 7.39
C TYR A 100 -11.54 -18.11 8.07
N GLY A 101 -11.25 -19.38 8.38
CA GLY A 101 -12.26 -20.34 8.84
C GLY A 101 -13.34 -20.55 7.77
N ASP A 102 -14.60 -20.29 8.15
CA ASP A 102 -15.77 -20.38 7.26
C ASP A 102 -16.14 -19.04 6.60
N ASN A 103 -15.38 -17.98 6.87
CA ASN A 103 -15.65 -16.65 6.32
C ASN A 103 -14.78 -16.36 5.09
N TYR A 104 -15.37 -15.64 4.14
CA TYR A 104 -14.74 -15.18 2.92
C TYR A 104 -14.73 -13.65 2.90
N TYR A 105 -13.54 -13.07 2.76
CA TYR A 105 -13.36 -11.61 2.73
C TYR A 105 -12.90 -11.20 1.33
N LYS A 106 -13.72 -10.40 0.66
CA LYS A 106 -13.40 -9.86 -0.67
C LYS A 106 -12.73 -8.49 -0.59
N GLY A 107 -11.88 -8.19 -1.55
CA GLY A 107 -11.29 -6.87 -1.68
C GLY A 107 -10.02 -6.86 -2.51
N TRP A 108 -9.22 -5.83 -2.26
CA TRP A 108 -8.14 -5.40 -3.12
C TRP A 108 -6.79 -5.49 -2.43
N MET A 109 -5.82 -6.08 -3.11
CA MET A 109 -4.44 -6.13 -2.67
C MET A 109 -3.51 -5.51 -3.71
N SER A 110 -2.61 -4.63 -3.26
CA SER A 110 -1.58 -4.10 -4.15
C SER A 110 -0.65 -5.23 -4.59
N ALA A 111 -0.31 -5.26 -5.88
CA ALA A 111 0.66 -6.22 -6.42
C ALA A 111 2.01 -6.15 -5.70
N ALA A 112 2.38 -4.99 -5.16
CA ALA A 112 3.62 -4.81 -4.41
C ALA A 112 3.67 -5.65 -3.11
N ASN A 113 2.51 -6.00 -2.56
CA ASN A 113 2.36 -6.78 -1.33
C ASN A 113 2.23 -8.29 -1.59
N LEU A 114 2.32 -8.72 -2.85
CA LEU A 114 2.15 -10.11 -3.26
C LEU A 114 3.46 -10.72 -3.73
N GLU A 115 3.54 -12.04 -3.64
CA GLU A 115 4.58 -12.90 -4.18
C GLU A 115 4.02 -14.26 -4.62
N TRP A 116 4.80 -15.01 -5.40
CA TRP A 116 4.51 -16.39 -5.83
C TRP A 116 3.11 -16.59 -6.42
N PHE A 117 2.94 -16.21 -7.69
CA PHE A 117 1.69 -16.40 -8.43
C PHE A 117 1.62 -17.83 -8.98
N THR A 118 0.53 -18.54 -8.69
CA THR A 118 0.30 -19.90 -9.21
C THR A 118 -1.03 -19.97 -9.93
N GLY A 119 -1.05 -20.69 -11.06
CA GLY A 119 -2.26 -20.86 -11.88
C GLY A 119 -2.73 -19.61 -12.61
N TRP A 120 -2.08 -18.47 -12.39
CA TRP A 120 -2.43 -17.18 -12.98
C TRP A 120 -2.13 -17.16 -14.49
N SER A 121 -3.18 -17.22 -15.30
CA SER A 121 -3.06 -17.29 -16.77
C SER A 121 -2.95 -15.92 -17.46
N GLY A 122 -2.98 -14.82 -16.70
CA GLY A 122 -2.92 -13.47 -17.26
C GLY A 122 -4.22 -12.68 -17.20
N GLY A 123 -5.26 -13.20 -16.55
CA GLY A 123 -6.45 -12.45 -16.17
C GLY A 123 -7.61 -12.64 -17.13
N LYS A 124 -8.62 -13.39 -16.69
CA LYS A 124 -9.94 -13.42 -17.33
C LYS A 124 -10.71 -12.09 -17.25
N CYS A 125 -10.22 -11.15 -16.44
CA CYS A 125 -10.76 -9.79 -16.29
C CYS A 125 -9.60 -8.85 -15.99
N VAL A 126 -9.06 -8.25 -17.06
CA VAL A 126 -8.27 -7.04 -16.98
C VAL A 126 -9.25 -5.88 -17.07
N ILE A 127 -9.30 -5.04 -16.04
CA ILE A 127 -9.99 -3.75 -16.13
C ILE A 127 -8.89 -2.73 -16.42
N ASP A 128 -8.65 -2.51 -17.70
CA ASP A 128 -7.83 -1.39 -18.14
C ASP A 128 -8.70 -0.15 -17.98
N ASP A 129 -8.38 0.68 -16.98
CA ASP A 129 -9.06 1.97 -16.80
C ASP A 129 -8.85 2.79 -18.09
N ALA A 130 -9.96 3.16 -18.74
CA ALA A 130 -10.03 3.96 -19.95
C ALA A 130 -10.16 5.45 -19.64
#